data_AF-A0A7E5WGJ8-F1
#
_entry.id   AF-A0A7E5WGJ8-F1
#
_cell.length_a   1.000
_cell.length_b   1.000
_cell.length_c   1.000
_cell.angle_alpha   90.00
_cell.angle_beta   90.00
_cell.angle_gamma   90.00
#
_symmetry.space_group_name_H-M   'P 1'
#
loop_
_entity.id
_entity.type
_entity.pdbx_description
1 polymer ?
#
loop_
_entity_poly.entity_id
_entity_poly.type
_entity_poly.pdbx_seq_one_letter_code
_entity_poly.pdbx_strand_id
1 'polypeptide(L)'
;MRRVTGWLLIPGLILCSAYGAGLASIFTVPRYEPSIDTAQDIVDRKFEWGASHDAWIFSLILSTEPLDIQLVRLFRIYSFDELKRKSFTRSMAFSIEKLPAGHFGMGEYITQEAILGMMLMQEDLYYGQCVIMLRKSSPYTAKLSELVGRLHETGLLLAWETQVRLC
;
A
#
# COMPACT_ATOMS: atom_id res chain seq x y z
N MET A 1 -62.70 -21.32 10.47
CA MET A 1 -61.36 -21.77 10.01
C MET A 1 -60.83 -20.98 8.80
N ARG A 2 -61.53 -20.92 7.66
CA ARG A 2 -61.02 -20.28 6.41
C ARG A 2 -60.59 -18.80 6.52
N ARG A 3 -61.25 -18.00 7.39
CA ARG A 3 -60.87 -16.58 7.62
C ARG A 3 -59.56 -16.43 8.40
N VAL A 4 -59.32 -17.27 9.40
CA VAL A 4 -58.11 -17.22 10.24
C VAL A 4 -56.87 -17.61 9.42
N THR A 5 -57.01 -18.59 8.54
CA THR A 5 -55.93 -18.99 7.63
C THR A 5 -55.53 -17.86 6.67
N GLY A 6 -56.50 -17.12 6.13
CA GLY A 6 -56.23 -15.95 5.28
C GLY A 6 -55.48 -14.83 6.01
N TRP A 7 -55.87 -14.53 7.24
CA TRP A 7 -55.19 -13.54 8.10
C TRP A 7 -53.75 -13.93 8.45
N LEU A 8 -53.40 -15.22 8.40
CA LEU A 8 -52.05 -15.72 8.68
C LEU A 8 -51.18 -15.79 7.41
N LEU A 9 -51.80 -16.12 6.27
CA LEU A 9 -51.09 -16.25 5.00
C LEU A 9 -50.68 -14.90 4.41
N ILE A 10 -51.49 -13.84 4.56
CA ILE A 10 -51.17 -12.52 3.99
C ILE A 10 -49.91 -11.92 4.63
N PRO A 11 -49.76 -11.84 5.97
CA PRO A 11 -48.53 -11.35 6.59
C PRO A 11 -47.33 -12.25 6.30
N GLY A 12 -47.52 -13.57 6.26
CA GLY A 12 -46.46 -14.52 5.92
C GLY A 12 -45.92 -14.32 4.50
N LEU A 13 -46.81 -14.07 3.53
CA LEU A 13 -46.42 -13.77 2.16
C LEU A 13 -45.68 -12.42 2.05
N ILE A 14 -46.16 -11.39 2.74
CA ILE A 14 -45.52 -10.07 2.77
C ILE A 14 -44.13 -10.15 3.41
N LEU A 15 -44.00 -10.88 4.52
CA LEU A 15 -42.71 -11.07 5.18
C LEU A 15 -41.72 -11.82 4.29
N CYS A 16 -42.18 -12.90 3.64
CA CYS A 16 -41.34 -13.70 2.76
C CYS A 16 -40.90 -12.92 1.52
N SER A 17 -41.80 -12.13 0.92
CA SER A 17 -41.48 -11.29 -0.24
C SER A 17 -40.56 -10.12 0.12
N ALA A 18 -40.78 -9.45 1.26
CA ALA A 18 -39.91 -8.38 1.74
C ALA A 18 -38.51 -8.90 2.08
N TYR A 19 -38.41 -10.05 2.74
CA TYR A 19 -37.13 -10.69 3.04
C TYR A 19 -36.42 -11.15 1.77
N GLY A 20 -37.15 -11.79 0.85
CA GLY A 20 -36.60 -12.23 -0.44
C GLY A 20 -36.09 -11.06 -1.28
N ALA A 21 -36.83 -9.95 -1.34
CA ALA A 21 -36.41 -8.74 -2.03
C ALA A 21 -35.18 -8.09 -1.36
N GLY A 22 -35.13 -8.04 -0.02
CA GLY A 22 -33.98 -7.53 0.72
C GLY A 22 -32.72 -8.38 0.51
N LEU A 23 -32.87 -9.70 0.56
CA LEU A 23 -31.76 -10.63 0.32
C LEU A 23 -31.25 -10.54 -1.11
N ALA A 24 -32.16 -10.48 -2.09
CA ALA A 24 -31.80 -10.26 -3.50
C ALA A 24 -31.06 -8.93 -3.67
N SER A 25 -31.52 -7.86 -3.01
CA SER A 25 -30.85 -6.55 -3.04
C SER A 25 -29.46 -6.57 -2.43
N ILE A 26 -29.22 -7.37 -1.39
CA ILE A 26 -27.89 -7.50 -0.78
C ILE A 26 -26.94 -8.29 -1.68
N PHE A 27 -27.44 -9.31 -2.39
CA PHE A 27 -26.63 -10.11 -3.30
C PHE A 27 -26.35 -9.42 -4.64
N THR A 28 -27.18 -8.48 -5.08
CA THR A 28 -26.96 -7.73 -6.32
C THR A 28 -26.03 -6.55 -6.15
N VAL A 29 -25.85 -6.04 -4.93
CA VAL A 29 -24.90 -4.96 -4.63
C VAL A 29 -23.63 -5.54 -4.02
N PRO A 30 -22.56 -5.74 -4.81
CA PRO A 30 -21.29 -6.17 -4.25
C PRO A 30 -20.79 -5.11 -3.27
N ARG A 31 -20.64 -5.49 -2.00
CA ARG A 31 -20.02 -4.64 -0.98
C ARG A 31 -18.52 -4.66 -1.17
N TYR A 32 -18.03 -3.81 -2.06
CA TYR A 32 -16.61 -3.49 -2.08
C TYR A 32 -16.34 -2.49 -0.96
N GLU A 33 -15.46 -2.85 -0.04
CA GLU A 33 -14.78 -1.82 0.74
C GLU A 33 -13.96 -0.98 -0.24
N PRO A 34 -13.92 0.35 -0.07
CA PRO A 34 -13.09 1.18 -0.91
C PRO A 34 -11.64 0.70 -0.82
N SER A 35 -10.86 0.85 -1.88
CA SER A 35 -9.41 0.64 -1.84
C SER A 35 -8.77 1.55 -0.78
N ILE A 36 -7.57 1.18 -0.33
CA ILE A 36 -6.70 2.05 0.45
C ILE A 36 -5.84 2.77 -0.57
N ASP A 37 -6.14 4.03 -0.86
CA ASP A 37 -5.49 4.78 -1.93
C ASP A 37 -4.57 5.89 -1.38
N THR A 38 -4.83 6.36 -0.16
CA THR A 38 -4.17 7.51 0.45
C THR A 38 -3.53 7.17 1.81
N ALA A 39 -2.61 8.02 2.27
CA ALA A 39 -2.05 7.91 3.63
C ALA A 39 -3.14 8.07 4.70
N GLN A 40 -4.17 8.88 4.42
CA GLN A 40 -5.31 9.06 5.31
C GLN A 40 -6.13 7.78 5.46
N ASP A 41 -6.35 7.03 4.37
CA ASP A 41 -7.08 5.75 4.42
C ASP A 41 -6.39 4.72 5.33
N ILE A 42 -5.05 4.68 5.31
CA ILE A 42 -4.26 3.82 6.21
C ILE A 42 -4.54 4.20 7.67
N VAL A 43 -4.49 5.49 7.98
CA VAL A 43 -4.68 6.00 9.35
C VAL A 43 -6.12 5.79 9.83
N ASP A 44 -7.12 6.11 9.01
CA ASP A 44 -8.54 6.00 9.35
C ASP A 44 -8.95 4.55 9.62
N ARG A 45 -8.43 3.61 8.83
CA ARG A 45 -8.68 2.18 9.00
C ARG A 45 -7.75 1.53 10.04
N LYS A 46 -6.78 2.28 10.57
CA LYS A 46 -5.71 1.76 11.44
C LYS A 46 -5.02 0.56 10.81
N PHE A 47 -4.82 0.63 9.49
CA PHE A 47 -4.24 -0.46 8.73
C PHE A 47 -2.74 -0.51 9.00
N GLU A 48 -2.25 -1.68 9.39
CA GLU A 48 -0.83 -1.86 9.65
C GLU A 48 -0.05 -1.77 8.33
N TRP A 49 1.12 -1.16 8.36
CA TRP A 49 2.04 -1.15 7.23
C TRP A 49 3.47 -1.34 7.70
N GLY A 50 4.35 -1.81 6.81
CA GLY A 50 5.68 -2.17 7.27
C GLY A 50 6.68 -2.49 6.17
N ALA A 51 7.89 -2.76 6.64
CA ALA A 51 9.03 -3.17 5.82
C ALA A 51 10.07 -3.91 6.68
N SER A 52 11.21 -4.24 6.07
CA SER A 52 12.31 -4.96 6.73
C SER A 52 13.22 -4.08 7.60
N HIS A 53 13.15 -2.75 7.45
CA HIS A 53 14.03 -1.79 8.14
C HIS A 53 13.26 -0.51 8.48
N ASP A 54 13.72 0.24 9.48
CA ASP A 54 13.19 1.57 9.84
C ASP A 54 13.53 2.67 8.80
N ALA A 55 14.32 2.35 7.77
CA ALA A 55 14.75 3.34 6.79
C ALA A 55 13.58 4.01 6.05
N TRP A 56 12.47 3.28 5.92
CA TRP A 56 11.23 3.72 5.29
C TRP A 56 10.48 4.81 6.05
N ILE A 57 10.83 5.07 7.31
CA ILE A 57 10.21 6.11 8.13
C ILE A 57 11.15 7.25 8.48
N PHE A 58 12.43 7.21 8.08
CA PHE A 58 13.40 8.26 8.45
C PHE A 58 12.97 9.67 8.04
N SER A 59 12.37 9.81 6.85
CA SER A 59 11.85 11.11 6.37
C SER A 59 10.61 11.58 7.14
N LEU A 60 9.88 10.67 7.79
CA LEU A 60 8.61 10.96 8.46
C LEU A 60 8.75 11.13 9.98
N ILE A 61 9.76 10.50 10.61
CA ILE A 61 9.93 10.50 12.08
C ILE A 61 10.06 11.91 12.66
N LEU A 62 10.65 12.85 11.91
CA LEU A 62 10.85 14.23 12.35
C LEU A 62 9.73 15.18 11.89
N SER A 63 8.70 14.67 11.21
CA SER A 63 7.56 15.48 10.78
C SER A 63 6.73 15.95 11.98
N THR A 64 6.26 17.19 11.92
CA THR A 64 5.32 17.75 12.89
C THR A 64 3.86 17.57 12.47
N GLU A 65 3.62 17.06 11.26
CA GLU A 65 2.28 16.92 10.72
C GLU A 65 1.51 15.79 11.43
N PRO A 66 0.27 16.03 11.90
CA PRO A 66 -0.48 15.02 12.66
C PRO A 66 -0.74 13.72 11.89
N LEU A 67 -0.85 13.79 10.56
CA LEU A 67 -1.03 12.63 9.70
C LEU A 67 0.21 11.72 9.72
N ASP A 68 1.38 12.29 9.48
CA ASP A 68 2.65 11.57 9.45
C ASP A 68 2.95 10.90 10.78
N ILE A 69 2.71 11.59 11.89
CA ILE A 69 2.90 11.05 13.25
C ILE A 69 2.02 9.80 13.46
N GLN A 70 0.77 9.84 13.00
CA GLN A 70 -0.14 8.69 13.10
C GLN A 70 0.26 7.55 12.17
N LEU A 71 0.71 7.88 10.96
CA LEU A 71 1.19 6.92 9.97
C LEU A 71 2.42 6.16 10.50
N VAL A 72 3.42 6.87 11.03
CA VAL A 72 4.62 6.25 11.64
C VAL A 72 4.24 5.36 12.82
N ARG A 73 3.23 5.71 13.62
CA ARG A 73 2.77 4.87 14.74
C ARG A 73 2.23 3.51 14.29
N LEU A 74 1.65 3.44 13.09
CA LEU A 74 1.13 2.20 12.48
C LEU A 74 2.23 1.37 11.79
N PHE A 75 3.44 1.91 11.64
CA PHE A 75 4.55 1.21 11.00
C PHE A 75 5.08 0.06 11.87
N ARG A 76 5.37 -1.08 11.24
CA ARG A 76 5.96 -2.26 11.88
C ARG A 76 7.13 -2.80 11.08
N ILE A 77 8.16 -3.21 11.81
CA ILE A 77 9.36 -3.84 11.25
C ILE A 77 9.22 -5.34 11.45
N TYR A 78 9.35 -6.10 10.36
CA TYR A 78 9.28 -7.54 10.37
C TYR A 78 10.50 -8.15 9.69
N SER A 79 10.81 -9.41 10.02
CA SER A 79 11.82 -10.16 9.29
C SER A 79 11.33 -10.47 7.87
N PHE A 80 12.27 -10.77 6.99
CA PHE A 80 11.97 -11.08 5.59
C PHE A 80 10.99 -12.27 5.44
N ASP A 81 11.21 -13.35 6.20
CA ASP A 81 10.33 -14.52 6.20
C ASP A 81 8.93 -14.20 6.69
N GLU A 82 8.81 -13.33 7.69
CA GLU A 82 7.51 -12.93 8.22
C GLU A 82 6.76 -12.02 7.24
N LEU A 83 7.44 -11.07 6.60
CA LEU A 83 6.87 -10.25 5.52
C LEU A 83 6.40 -11.13 4.36
N LYS A 84 7.19 -12.13 3.97
CA LYS A 84 6.83 -13.09 2.93
C LYS A 84 5.59 -13.90 3.31
N ARG A 85 5.42 -14.28 4.58
CA ARG A 85 4.19 -14.95 5.02
C ARG A 85 2.99 -14.00 5.03
N LYS A 86 3.19 -12.77 5.50
CA LYS A 86 2.13 -11.74 5.60
C LYS A 86 1.67 -11.25 4.23
N SER A 87 2.53 -11.31 3.21
CA SER A 87 2.19 -10.88 1.84
C SER A 87 1.01 -11.67 1.25
N PHE A 88 0.79 -12.92 1.69
CA PHE A 88 -0.36 -13.73 1.29
C PHE A 88 -1.62 -13.51 2.14
N THR A 89 -1.50 -12.83 3.29
CA THR A 89 -2.58 -12.73 4.29
C THR A 89 -3.47 -11.50 4.08
N ARG A 90 -3.06 -10.55 3.23
CA ARG A 90 -3.76 -9.26 2.98
C ARG A 90 -4.08 -8.46 4.26
N SER A 91 -3.29 -8.66 5.31
CA SER A 91 -3.54 -8.08 6.64
C SER A 91 -2.80 -6.77 6.89
N MET A 92 -1.90 -6.37 6.00
CA MET A 92 -1.08 -5.17 6.12
C MET A 92 -0.67 -4.64 4.75
N ALA A 93 -0.26 -3.37 4.69
CA ALA A 93 0.38 -2.78 3.52
C ALA A 93 1.91 -2.94 3.57
N PHE A 94 2.53 -2.95 2.39
CA PHE A 94 3.97 -3.11 2.24
C PHE A 94 4.58 -1.87 1.61
N SER A 95 5.77 -1.49 2.09
CA SER A 95 6.49 -0.34 1.55
C SER A 95 7.23 -0.75 0.29
N ILE A 96 7.04 0.02 -0.79
CA ILE A 96 7.77 -0.13 -2.05
C ILE A 96 8.31 1.22 -2.49
N GLU A 97 9.40 1.24 -3.25
CA GLU A 97 10.00 2.47 -3.74
C GLU A 97 9.67 2.67 -5.22
N LYS A 98 9.20 3.87 -5.58
CA LYS A 98 9.01 4.26 -6.97
C LYS A 98 10.26 4.97 -7.48
N LEU A 99 10.85 4.40 -8.52
CA LEU A 99 12.08 4.88 -9.12
C LEU A 99 11.81 5.98 -10.19
N PRO A 100 12.81 6.82 -10.52
CA PRO A 100 12.62 7.96 -11.42
C PRO A 100 12.12 7.61 -12.82
N ALA A 101 12.47 6.44 -13.39
CA ALA A 101 11.94 6.02 -14.69
C ALA A 101 10.56 5.35 -14.61
N GLY A 102 9.92 5.34 -13.42
CA GLY A 102 8.58 4.82 -13.20
C GLY A 102 8.51 3.34 -12.83
N HIS A 103 9.65 2.68 -12.60
CA HIS A 103 9.67 1.31 -12.10
C HIS A 103 9.54 1.26 -10.57
N PHE A 104 9.29 0.07 -10.04
CA PHE A 104 9.16 -0.14 -8.60
C PHE A 104 10.28 -1.04 -8.08
N GLY A 105 11.00 -0.54 -7.08
CA GLY A 105 11.87 -1.33 -6.22
C GLY A 105 11.02 -2.07 -5.19
N MET A 106 10.90 -3.38 -5.37
CA MET A 106 10.18 -4.25 -4.44
C MET A 106 11.16 -5.19 -3.74
N GLY A 107 10.96 -5.40 -2.44
CA GLY A 107 11.71 -6.41 -1.72
C GLY A 107 11.31 -7.81 -2.19
N GLU A 108 12.28 -8.73 -2.26
CA GLU A 108 12.08 -10.13 -2.67
C GLU A 108 11.03 -10.89 -1.81
N TYR A 109 10.60 -10.33 -0.68
CA TYR A 109 9.53 -10.87 0.17
C TYR A 109 8.13 -10.72 -0.45
N ILE A 110 7.96 -9.83 -1.43
CA ILE A 110 6.76 -9.73 -2.26
C ILE A 110 6.97 -10.61 -3.50
N THR A 111 6.45 -11.82 -3.48
CA THR A 111 6.57 -12.74 -4.62
C THR A 111 5.55 -12.40 -5.72
N GLN A 112 5.77 -12.93 -6.93
CA GLN A 112 4.88 -12.75 -8.07
C GLN A 112 3.47 -13.31 -7.82
N GLU A 113 3.34 -14.35 -6.99
CA GLU A 113 2.04 -14.89 -6.60
C GLU A 113 1.34 -13.98 -5.58
N ALA A 114 2.10 -13.41 -4.64
CA ALA A 114 1.56 -12.53 -3.62
C ALA A 114 1.03 -11.22 -4.22
N ILE A 115 1.74 -10.65 -5.21
CA ILE A 115 1.39 -9.35 -5.80
C ILE A 115 0.03 -9.34 -6.49
N LEU A 116 -0.42 -10.49 -7.01
CA LEU A 116 -1.75 -10.64 -7.64
C LEU A 116 -2.90 -10.37 -6.67
N GLY A 117 -2.65 -10.48 -5.37
CA GLY A 117 -3.62 -10.20 -4.32
C GLY A 117 -3.52 -8.81 -3.72
N MET A 118 -2.70 -7.93 -4.28
CA MET A 118 -2.43 -6.58 -3.77
C MET A 118 -2.88 -5.52 -4.75
N MET A 119 -3.04 -4.29 -4.25
CA MET A 119 -3.28 -3.10 -5.06
C MET A 119 -2.24 -2.05 -4.68
N LEU A 120 -1.77 -1.33 -5.69
CA LEU A 120 -0.90 -0.18 -5.49
C LEU A 120 -1.77 1.01 -5.05
N MET A 121 -1.32 1.74 -4.03
CA MET A 121 -1.93 3.00 -3.63
C MET A 121 -1.84 4.05 -4.75
N GLN A 122 -2.79 4.98 -4.81
CA GLN A 122 -2.75 6.05 -5.81
C GLN A 122 -1.82 7.18 -5.39
N GLU A 123 -1.74 7.47 -4.09
CA GLU A 123 -0.86 8.52 -3.55
C GLU A 123 0.43 7.93 -2.98
N ASP A 124 1.54 8.61 -3.29
CA ASP A 124 2.84 8.32 -2.69
C ASP A 124 2.84 8.85 -1.23
N LEU A 125 3.32 8.06 -0.26
CA LEU A 125 3.37 8.48 1.15
C LEU A 125 4.30 9.69 1.36
N TYR A 126 5.44 9.68 0.67
CA TYR A 126 6.38 10.79 0.59
C TYR A 126 7.29 10.58 -0.61
N TYR A 127 8.01 11.63 -1.02
CA TYR A 127 9.08 11.53 -2.00
C TYR A 127 10.41 11.91 -1.37
N GLY A 128 11.48 11.29 -1.84
CA GLY A 128 12.84 11.56 -1.41
C GLY A 128 13.81 11.40 -2.57
N GLN A 129 14.99 11.99 -2.43
CA GLN A 129 16.09 11.74 -3.35
C GLN A 129 16.94 10.60 -2.79
N CYS A 130 17.37 9.68 -3.65
CA CYS A 130 18.39 8.72 -3.27
C CYS A 130 19.72 9.47 -3.09
N VAL A 131 20.35 9.33 -1.93
CA VAL A 131 21.56 10.08 -1.56
C VAL A 131 22.72 9.14 -1.26
N ILE A 132 23.92 9.59 -1.62
CA ILE A 132 25.16 8.93 -1.21
C ILE A 132 25.62 9.57 0.10
N MET A 133 25.65 8.77 1.16
CA MET A 133 26.13 9.23 2.47
C MET A 133 27.65 9.13 2.54
N LEU A 134 28.31 10.25 2.86
CA LEU A 134 29.77 10.34 3.03
C LEU A 134 30.11 10.81 4.44
N ARG A 135 31.30 10.45 4.92
CA ARG A 135 31.83 11.02 6.17
C ARG A 135 31.91 12.54 6.05
N LYS A 136 31.55 13.24 7.13
CA LYS A 136 31.68 14.70 7.22
C LYS A 136 33.11 15.13 6.84
N SER A 137 33.20 16.15 5.99
CA SER A 137 34.47 16.65 5.42
C SER A 137 35.24 15.65 4.56
N SER A 138 34.55 14.69 3.92
CA SER A 138 35.16 13.83 2.91
C SER A 138 35.75 14.66 1.76
N PRO A 139 37.01 14.42 1.36
CA PRO A 139 37.62 15.11 0.22
C PRO A 139 36.96 14.73 -1.13
N TYR A 140 36.16 13.67 -1.15
CA TYR A 140 35.50 13.17 -2.36
C TYR A 140 34.13 13.78 -2.63
N THR A 141 33.56 14.52 -1.67
CA THR A 141 32.18 15.03 -1.79
C THR A 141 31.97 15.82 -3.08
N ALA A 142 32.84 16.77 -3.39
CA ALA A 142 32.72 17.58 -4.61
C ALA A 142 32.78 16.74 -5.89
N LYS A 143 33.74 15.79 -5.96
CA LYS A 143 33.90 14.91 -7.13
C LYS A 143 32.71 13.98 -7.32
N LEU A 144 32.15 13.45 -6.24
CA LEU A 144 30.98 12.58 -6.29
C LEU A 144 29.72 13.35 -6.68
N SER A 145 29.52 14.57 -6.14
CA SER A 145 28.41 15.43 -6.56
C SER A 145 28.47 15.76 -8.04
N GLU A 146 29.65 16.10 -8.58
CA GLU A 146 29.83 16.35 -10.02
C GLU A 146 29.55 15.09 -10.86
N LEU A 147 30.05 13.93 -10.44
CA LEU A 147 29.79 12.66 -11.12
C LEU A 147 28.28 12.34 -11.15
N VAL A 148 27.58 12.49 -10.02
CA VAL A 148 26.14 12.25 -9.93
C VAL A 148 25.38 13.22 -10.85
N GLY A 149 25.79 14.49 -10.92
CA GLY A 149 25.22 15.47 -11.86
C GLY A 149 25.37 15.00 -13.31
N ARG A 150 26.57 14.59 -13.71
CA ARG A 150 26.84 14.07 -15.07
C ARG A 150 26.04 12.80 -15.39
N LEU A 151 25.85 11.91 -14.41
CA LEU A 151 25.03 10.71 -14.59
C LEU A 151 23.55 11.03 -14.82
N HIS A 152 23.02 12.07 -14.16
CA HIS A 152 21.67 12.56 -14.42
C HIS A 152 21.57 13.23 -15.80
N GLU A 153 22.50 14.14 -16.13
CA GLU A 153 22.51 14.87 -17.41
C GLU A 153 22.59 13.94 -18.62
N THR A 154 23.36 12.86 -18.50
CA THR A 154 23.50 11.86 -19.58
C THR A 154 22.33 10.89 -19.66
N GLY A 155 21.41 10.90 -18.70
CA GLY A 155 20.30 9.94 -18.63
C GLY A 155 20.73 8.51 -18.32
N LEU A 156 21.98 8.27 -17.92
CA LEU A 156 22.51 6.93 -17.64
C LEU A 156 21.73 6.22 -16.54
N LEU A 157 21.27 6.96 -15.52
CA LEU A 157 20.47 6.39 -14.43
C LEU A 157 19.13 5.82 -14.94
N LEU A 158 18.46 6.53 -15.86
CA LEU A 158 17.20 6.08 -16.48
C LEU A 158 17.44 4.85 -17.37
N ALA A 159 18.56 4.85 -18.11
CA ALA A 159 18.93 3.72 -18.95
C ALA A 159 19.23 2.46 -18.12
N TRP A 160 19.99 2.59 -17.03
CA TRP A 160 20.31 1.47 -16.14
C TRP A 160 19.08 0.91 -15.44
N GLU A 161 18.17 1.77 -14.97
CA GLU A 161 16.90 1.33 -14.39
C GLU A 161 16.11 0.42 -15.35
N THR A 162 16.10 0.79 -16.64
CA THR A 162 15.41 0.02 -17.68
C THR A 162 16.13 -1.30 -18.01
N GLN A 163 17.47 -1.33 -17.94
CA GLN A 163 18.27 -2.51 -18.26
C GLN A 163 18.20 -3.59 -17.19
N VAL A 164 18.22 -3.22 -15.90
CA VAL A 164 18.17 -4.18 -14.78
C VAL A 164 16.88 -5.01 -14.81
N ARG A 165 15.80 -4.47 -15.37
CA ARG A 165 14.53 -5.19 -15.58
C ARG A 165 14.61 -6.35 -16.59
N LEU A 166 15.50 -6.27 -17.57
CA LEU A 166 15.59 -7.25 -18.67
C LEU A 166 16.43 -8.49 -18.30
N CYS A 167 16.98 -8.53 -17.08
CA CYS A 167 17.78 -9.64 -16.57
C CYS A 167 16.95 -10.62 -15.74
#